data_AF-A0A5B8HDY3-F1
#
_entry.id   AF-A0A5B8HDY3-F1
#
_cell.length_a   1.000
_cell.length_b   1.000
_cell.length_c   1.000
_cell.angle_alpha   90.00
_cell.angle_beta   90.00
_cell.angle_gamma   90.00
#
_symmetry.space_group_name_H-M   'P 1'
#
loop_
_entity.id
_entity.type
_entity.pdbx_description
1 polymer ?
#
loop_
_entity_poly.entity_id
_entity_poly.type
_entity_poly.pdbx_seq_one_letter_code
_entity_poly.pdbx_strand_id
1 'polypeptide(L)'
;MAAKYMALLTQVGTAKLANATALGKMLNITHMGVGDGGGNPTTPNSTQTALINEKRRAVLNTLHVDPTNPNQIIAEQVIPENEGGFWLREIGLYDADGELVAVANCPDTYKPQLQEGSGRVQTVRMILVVSHAQAVSLSIDPAVVLATRKFVDDKAIEVQAYADDLMAKHLAASNPHPQYAPLVSPSLTGVPTAPTAVAGTRNSQLATTAFVKGAIEALVASSPEVLDTLNELAAALGNDPNFATTITNALAGKQPLDNTLTALSGKSVAALLEYLGLGTAAKKNVGTGAGQLPDMHSFSIGSNNAFRLPTGHIVQFDYGVLSDIGGFTKSYPIPFPTTAIVLIGIVYNTLGVRWVATPNIFDRTAANINFVDSATGNALTGITVGYLAIGY
;
A
#
# COMPACT_ATOMS: atom_id res chain seq x y z
N MET A 1 -34.58 -66.38 -61.96
CA MET A 1 -34.03 -65.90 -63.25
C MET A 1 -32.59 -65.49 -63.00
N ALA A 2 -31.62 -66.15 -63.62
CA ALA A 2 -30.21 -65.72 -63.53
C ALA A 2 -30.07 -64.38 -64.25
N ALA A 3 -29.44 -63.39 -63.59
CA ALA A 3 -29.18 -62.09 -64.22
C ALA A 3 -28.30 -62.28 -65.46
N LYS A 4 -28.67 -61.66 -66.59
CA LYS A 4 -27.94 -61.77 -67.87
C LYS A 4 -26.51 -61.21 -67.79
N TYR A 5 -26.30 -60.22 -66.92
CA TYR A 5 -25.00 -59.64 -66.60
C TYR A 5 -24.80 -59.68 -65.09
N MET A 6 -23.61 -60.08 -64.65
CA MET A 6 -23.27 -60.24 -63.24
C MET A 6 -21.80 -59.96 -63.00
N ALA A 7 -21.49 -59.51 -61.79
CA ALA A 7 -20.14 -59.43 -61.25
C ALA A 7 -19.98 -60.50 -60.17
N LEU A 8 -18.88 -61.24 -60.19
CA LEU A 8 -18.53 -62.20 -59.16
C LEU A 8 -17.10 -61.96 -58.65
N LEU A 9 -16.87 -62.26 -57.38
CA LEU A 9 -15.52 -62.43 -56.87
C LEU A 9 -14.94 -63.76 -57.36
N THR A 10 -13.65 -63.73 -57.72
CA THR A 10 -12.89 -64.96 -57.98
C THR A 10 -12.57 -65.67 -56.66
N GLN A 11 -12.11 -66.92 -56.72
CA GLN A 11 -11.62 -67.65 -55.56
C GLN A 11 -10.41 -66.93 -54.92
N VAL A 12 -9.59 -66.28 -55.75
CA VAL A 12 -8.47 -65.44 -55.29
C VAL A 12 -8.99 -64.19 -54.58
N GLY A 13 -9.95 -63.48 -55.17
CA GLY A 13 -10.53 -62.29 -54.56
C GLY A 13 -11.30 -62.55 -53.27
N THR A 14 -12.03 -63.66 -53.18
CA THR A 14 -12.69 -64.09 -51.93
C THR A 14 -11.69 -64.42 -50.84
N ALA A 15 -10.61 -65.15 -51.15
CA ALA A 15 -9.55 -65.45 -50.19
C ALA A 15 -8.84 -64.17 -49.71
N LYS A 16 -8.53 -63.25 -50.63
CA LYS A 16 -7.90 -61.96 -50.30
C LYS A 16 -8.82 -61.05 -49.49
N LEU A 17 -10.11 -61.00 -49.79
CA LEU A 17 -11.09 -60.23 -49.01
C LEU A 17 -11.28 -60.82 -47.60
N ALA A 18 -11.29 -62.15 -47.46
CA ALA A 18 -11.34 -62.83 -46.17
C ALA A 18 -10.07 -62.55 -45.34
N ASN A 19 -8.89 -62.64 -45.95
CA ASN A 19 -7.61 -62.30 -45.31
C ASN A 19 -7.55 -60.82 -44.90
N ALA A 20 -8.04 -59.92 -45.75
CA ALA A 20 -8.10 -58.49 -45.46
C ALA A 20 -8.96 -58.19 -44.23
N THR A 21 -10.09 -58.89 -44.10
CA THR A 21 -11.00 -58.78 -42.96
C THR A 21 -10.40 -59.39 -41.69
N ALA A 22 -9.70 -60.54 -41.80
CA ALA A 22 -9.13 -61.25 -40.65
C ALA A 22 -7.83 -60.61 -40.10
N LEU A 23 -7.00 -60.02 -40.96
CA LEU A 23 -5.68 -59.47 -40.60
C LEU A 23 -5.68 -57.94 -40.49
N GLY A 24 -6.80 -57.26 -40.79
CA GLY A 24 -6.91 -55.80 -40.77
C GLY A 24 -6.10 -55.09 -41.86
N LYS A 25 -5.64 -55.82 -42.89
CA LYS A 25 -4.88 -55.28 -44.03
C LYS A 25 -5.85 -55.02 -45.18
N MET A 26 -5.99 -53.77 -45.62
CA MET A 26 -6.92 -53.43 -46.69
C MET A 26 -6.50 -54.09 -48.03
N LEU A 27 -7.49 -54.58 -48.77
CA LEU A 27 -7.33 -55.07 -50.14
C LEU A 27 -7.25 -53.87 -51.09
N ASN A 28 -6.08 -53.71 -51.71
CA ASN A 28 -5.83 -52.60 -52.63
C ASN A 28 -6.16 -53.02 -54.06
N ILE A 29 -7.37 -52.70 -54.51
CA ILE A 29 -7.74 -52.84 -55.93
C ILE A 29 -7.20 -51.62 -56.67
N THR A 30 -6.31 -51.85 -57.64
CA THR A 30 -5.54 -50.77 -58.28
C THR A 30 -5.84 -50.65 -59.77
N HIS A 31 -6.15 -51.74 -60.45
CA HIS A 31 -6.34 -51.75 -61.90
C HIS A 31 -7.69 -52.35 -62.28
N MET A 32 -8.28 -51.82 -63.35
CA MET A 32 -9.39 -52.44 -64.06
C MET A 32 -8.91 -52.82 -65.46
N GLY A 33 -9.20 -54.07 -65.85
CA GLY A 33 -9.00 -54.59 -67.19
C GLY A 33 -10.32 -54.78 -67.91
N VAL A 34 -10.30 -54.59 -69.23
CA VAL A 34 -11.42 -54.84 -70.13
C VAL A 34 -10.97 -55.74 -71.28
N GLY A 35 -11.85 -56.64 -71.70
CA GLY A 35 -11.58 -57.64 -72.74
C GLY A 35 -12.76 -57.88 -73.68
N ASP A 36 -12.47 -58.51 -74.81
CA ASP A 36 -13.45 -58.85 -75.85
C ASP A 36 -13.93 -60.32 -75.78
N GLY A 37 -13.48 -61.08 -74.78
CA GLY A 37 -13.90 -62.46 -74.57
C GLY A 37 -13.51 -63.44 -75.67
N GLY A 38 -12.52 -63.10 -76.50
CA GLY A 38 -12.13 -63.93 -77.65
C GLY A 38 -13.15 -63.91 -78.79
N GLY A 39 -13.98 -62.86 -78.86
CA GLY A 39 -14.98 -62.70 -79.92
C GLY A 39 -16.35 -63.30 -79.60
N ASN A 40 -16.56 -63.87 -78.41
CA ASN A 40 -17.86 -64.39 -77.95
C ASN A 40 -18.29 -63.79 -76.60
N PRO A 41 -19.60 -63.77 -76.27
CA PRO A 41 -20.07 -63.42 -74.93
C PRO A 41 -19.51 -64.38 -73.87
N THR A 42 -18.98 -63.83 -72.78
CA THR A 42 -18.38 -64.60 -71.69
C THR A 42 -19.32 -64.69 -70.50
N THR A 43 -19.29 -65.83 -69.81
CA THR A 43 -19.95 -66.01 -68.52
C THR A 43 -18.89 -66.00 -67.43
N PRO A 44 -18.95 -65.08 -66.45
CA PRO A 44 -17.98 -65.00 -65.36
C PRO A 44 -17.95 -66.31 -64.56
N ASN A 45 -16.75 -66.79 -64.24
CA ASN A 45 -16.51 -68.01 -63.47
C ASN A 45 -15.57 -67.68 -62.29
N SER A 46 -15.93 -68.13 -61.09
CA SER A 46 -15.17 -67.86 -59.86
C SER A 46 -13.76 -68.46 -59.86
N THR A 47 -13.48 -69.47 -60.71
CA THR A 47 -12.13 -70.08 -60.84
C THR A 47 -11.22 -69.34 -61.82
N GLN A 48 -11.67 -68.25 -62.45
CA GLN A 48 -10.84 -67.47 -63.37
C GLN A 48 -9.70 -66.76 -62.64
N THR A 49 -8.50 -66.87 -63.19
CA THR A 49 -7.28 -66.16 -62.72
C THR A 49 -6.86 -65.02 -63.66
N ALA A 50 -7.42 -64.98 -64.87
CA ALA A 50 -7.23 -63.93 -65.87
C ALA A 50 -8.49 -63.78 -66.75
N LEU A 51 -8.62 -62.64 -67.42
CA LEU A 51 -9.62 -62.43 -68.48
C LEU A 51 -9.31 -63.34 -69.69
N ILE A 52 -10.34 -63.73 -70.44
CA ILE A 52 -10.20 -64.66 -71.57
C ILE A 52 -9.39 -64.03 -72.71
N ASN A 53 -9.63 -62.76 -73.00
CA ASN A 53 -8.83 -61.98 -73.94
C ASN A 53 -8.78 -60.51 -73.52
N GLU A 54 -7.83 -60.19 -72.65
CA GLU A 54 -7.60 -58.83 -72.16
C GLU A 54 -7.12 -57.91 -73.29
N LYS A 55 -7.81 -56.78 -73.48
CA LYS A 55 -7.44 -55.77 -74.48
C LYS A 55 -6.78 -54.55 -73.87
N ARG A 56 -7.15 -54.22 -72.63
CA ARG A 56 -6.63 -53.05 -71.94
C ARG A 56 -6.67 -53.28 -70.44
N ARG A 57 -5.62 -52.84 -69.75
CA ARG A 57 -5.55 -52.70 -68.30
C ARG A 57 -4.99 -51.33 -67.96
N ALA A 58 -5.67 -50.62 -67.07
CA ALA A 58 -5.15 -49.36 -66.54
C ALA A 58 -5.62 -49.15 -65.10
N VAL A 59 -5.06 -48.14 -64.44
CA VAL A 59 -5.38 -47.77 -63.07
C VAL A 59 -6.86 -47.35 -62.97
N LEU A 60 -7.47 -47.59 -61.80
CA LEU A 60 -8.81 -47.12 -61.48
C LEU A 60 -8.85 -45.59 -61.32
N ASN A 61 -9.91 -44.95 -61.83
CA ASN A 61 -10.12 -43.51 -61.63
C ASN A 61 -10.82 -43.23 -60.30
N THR A 62 -11.86 -44.01 -59.99
CA THR A 62 -12.58 -43.92 -58.72
C THR A 62 -12.90 -45.33 -58.21
N LEU A 63 -12.74 -45.50 -56.90
CA LEU A 63 -13.20 -46.67 -56.16
C LEU A 63 -13.87 -46.19 -54.88
N HIS A 64 -15.18 -46.37 -54.78
CA HIS A 64 -15.96 -45.90 -53.62
C HIS A 64 -17.05 -46.91 -53.24
N VAL A 65 -17.52 -46.81 -52.00
CA VAL A 65 -18.69 -47.56 -51.52
C VAL A 65 -19.95 -46.79 -51.93
N ASP A 66 -20.98 -47.51 -52.40
CA ASP A 66 -22.27 -46.91 -52.73
C ASP A 66 -22.89 -46.26 -51.47
N PRO A 67 -23.21 -44.95 -51.48
CA PRO A 67 -23.84 -44.26 -50.35
C PRO A 67 -25.18 -44.85 -49.92
N THR A 68 -25.89 -45.54 -50.83
CA THR A 68 -27.20 -46.16 -50.58
C THR A 68 -27.09 -47.63 -50.20
N ASN A 69 -25.98 -48.29 -50.54
CA ASN A 69 -25.75 -49.73 -50.28
C ASN A 69 -24.32 -49.98 -49.77
N PRO A 70 -24.10 -50.06 -48.45
CA PRO A 70 -22.76 -50.16 -47.87
C PRO A 70 -22.00 -51.46 -48.20
N ASN A 71 -22.67 -52.45 -48.81
CA ASN A 71 -22.07 -53.72 -49.26
C ASN A 71 -21.73 -53.73 -50.76
N GLN A 72 -21.88 -52.61 -51.47
CA GLN A 72 -21.55 -52.47 -52.88
C GLN A 72 -20.35 -51.55 -53.07
N ILE A 73 -19.35 -52.05 -53.79
CA ILE A 73 -18.20 -51.28 -54.21
C ILE A 73 -18.37 -50.97 -55.68
N ILE A 74 -18.25 -49.68 -56.01
CA ILE A 74 -18.31 -49.17 -57.37
C ILE A 74 -16.88 -48.84 -57.78
N ALA A 75 -16.36 -49.62 -58.73
CA ALA A 75 -15.09 -49.36 -59.39
C ALA A 75 -15.38 -48.71 -60.75
N GLU A 76 -14.75 -47.58 -61.03
CA GLU A 76 -14.89 -46.91 -62.32
C GLU A 76 -13.53 -46.69 -62.98
N GLN A 77 -13.55 -46.87 -64.29
CA GLN A 77 -12.43 -46.57 -65.15
C GLN A 77 -12.93 -45.81 -66.37
N VAL A 78 -12.27 -44.70 -66.68
CA VAL A 78 -12.54 -43.94 -67.89
C VAL A 78 -11.60 -44.42 -68.98
N ILE A 79 -12.15 -44.88 -70.11
CA ILE A 79 -11.40 -45.19 -71.31
C ILE A 79 -11.36 -43.92 -72.18
N PRO A 80 -10.19 -43.28 -72.35
CA PRO A 80 -10.04 -42.07 -73.14
C PRO A 80 -10.26 -42.33 -74.64
N GLU A 81 -10.35 -41.26 -75.43
CA GLU A 81 -10.65 -41.32 -76.87
C GLU A 81 -9.50 -41.88 -77.73
N ASN A 82 -8.27 -41.82 -77.22
CA ASN A 82 -7.05 -42.30 -77.88
C ASN A 82 -6.87 -43.83 -77.78
N GLU A 83 -7.62 -44.50 -76.89
CA GLU A 83 -7.58 -45.94 -76.68
C GLU A 83 -8.94 -46.57 -77.05
N GLY A 84 -8.95 -47.50 -78.00
CA GLY A 84 -10.17 -48.10 -78.54
C GLY A 84 -9.88 -49.13 -79.64
N GLY A 85 -10.88 -49.43 -80.47
CA GLY A 85 -10.78 -50.42 -81.55
C GLY A 85 -11.12 -51.86 -81.11
N PHE A 86 -11.80 -52.02 -79.98
CA PHE A 86 -12.17 -53.33 -79.43
C PHE A 86 -13.58 -53.35 -78.83
N TRP A 87 -14.14 -54.55 -78.74
CA TRP A 87 -15.41 -54.81 -78.07
C TRP A 87 -15.19 -54.99 -76.57
N LEU A 88 -16.05 -54.40 -75.76
CA LEU A 88 -16.10 -54.63 -74.32
C LEU A 88 -17.15 -55.71 -74.03
N ARG A 89 -16.70 -56.81 -73.43
CA ARG A 89 -17.55 -57.96 -73.09
C ARG A 89 -17.25 -58.52 -71.71
N GLU A 90 -16.00 -58.42 -71.27
CA GLU A 90 -15.57 -58.80 -69.92
C GLU A 90 -14.83 -57.65 -69.24
N ILE A 91 -14.99 -57.56 -67.93
CA ILE A 91 -14.35 -56.58 -67.06
C ILE A 91 -13.72 -57.34 -65.89
N GLY A 92 -12.47 -57.02 -65.57
CA GLY A 92 -11.73 -57.59 -64.46
C GLY A 92 -11.22 -56.52 -63.51
N LEU A 93 -11.28 -56.77 -62.21
CA LEU A 93 -10.63 -55.95 -61.19
C LEU A 93 -9.38 -56.66 -60.68
N TYR A 94 -8.28 -55.94 -60.62
CA TYR A 94 -6.98 -56.45 -60.22
C TYR A 94 -6.45 -55.70 -58.99
N ASP A 95 -5.79 -56.44 -58.10
CA ASP A 95 -5.11 -55.84 -56.96
C ASP A 95 -3.69 -55.34 -57.30
N ALA A 96 -3.01 -54.79 -56.29
CA ALA A 96 -1.63 -54.31 -56.40
C ALA A 96 -0.62 -55.40 -56.77
N ASP A 97 -0.92 -56.68 -56.52
CA ASP A 97 -0.07 -57.82 -56.90
C ASP A 97 -0.37 -58.30 -58.34
N GLY A 98 -1.36 -57.70 -59.00
CA GLY A 98 -1.78 -58.03 -60.37
C GLY A 98 -2.72 -59.24 -60.46
N GLU A 99 -3.23 -59.75 -59.35
CA GLU A 99 -4.13 -60.90 -59.30
C GLU A 99 -5.58 -60.49 -59.58
N LEU A 100 -6.33 -61.33 -60.30
CA LEU A 100 -7.73 -61.06 -60.64
C LEU A 100 -8.63 -61.26 -59.41
N VAL A 101 -9.15 -60.18 -58.85
CA VAL A 101 -10.01 -60.15 -57.65
C VAL A 101 -11.47 -60.37 -57.99
N ALA A 102 -11.95 -59.77 -59.07
CA ALA A 102 -13.34 -59.89 -59.49
C ALA A 102 -13.46 -59.85 -61.01
N VAL A 103 -14.48 -60.53 -61.52
CA VAL A 103 -14.77 -60.62 -62.95
C VAL A 103 -16.25 -60.35 -63.19
N ALA A 104 -16.55 -59.57 -64.22
CA ALA A 104 -17.91 -59.27 -64.66
C ALA A 104 -18.05 -59.39 -66.17
N ASN A 105 -19.26 -59.70 -66.64
CA ASN A 105 -19.61 -59.57 -68.04
C ASN A 105 -20.44 -58.30 -68.27
N CYS A 106 -20.28 -57.70 -69.45
CA CYS A 106 -21.01 -56.50 -69.86
C CYS A 106 -21.70 -56.72 -71.22
N PRO A 107 -22.75 -55.94 -71.56
CA PRO A 107 -23.34 -55.98 -72.88
C PRO A 107 -22.30 -55.62 -73.95
N ASP A 108 -22.38 -56.29 -75.10
CA ASP A 108 -21.56 -56.03 -76.29
C ASP A 108 -21.55 -54.54 -76.63
N THR A 109 -20.44 -53.88 -76.32
CA THR A 109 -20.28 -52.45 -76.55
C THR A 109 -18.99 -52.19 -77.31
N TYR A 110 -19.09 -51.59 -78.49
CA TYR A 110 -17.92 -51.23 -79.29
C TYR A 110 -17.38 -49.87 -78.85
N LYS A 111 -16.09 -49.81 -78.50
CA LYS A 111 -15.38 -48.58 -78.18
C LYS A 111 -14.51 -48.16 -79.37
N PRO A 112 -14.95 -47.20 -80.19
CA PRO A 112 -14.15 -46.75 -81.32
C PRO A 112 -12.89 -46.03 -80.87
N GLN A 113 -11.85 -46.12 -81.70
CA GLN A 113 -10.64 -45.30 -81.56
C GLN A 113 -10.79 -44.02 -82.39
N LEU A 114 -10.16 -42.91 -81.97
CA LEU A 114 -10.21 -41.64 -82.69
C LEU A 114 -9.84 -41.75 -84.18
N GLN A 115 -8.94 -42.69 -84.54
CA GLN A 115 -8.52 -42.99 -85.91
C GLN A 115 -9.64 -43.56 -86.80
N GLU A 116 -10.70 -44.09 -86.20
CA GLU A 116 -11.90 -44.60 -86.88
C GLU A 116 -12.97 -43.51 -87.10
N GLY A 117 -12.64 -42.25 -86.82
CA GLY A 117 -13.51 -41.09 -87.04
C GLY A 117 -14.52 -40.80 -85.91
N SER A 118 -14.46 -41.52 -84.79
CA SER A 118 -15.29 -41.26 -83.60
C SER A 118 -14.48 -41.37 -82.31
N GLY A 119 -14.04 -40.23 -81.77
CA GLY A 119 -13.46 -40.13 -80.44
C GLY A 119 -14.55 -40.16 -79.37
N ARG A 120 -14.82 -41.34 -78.81
CA ARG A 120 -15.73 -41.48 -77.66
C ARG A 120 -14.91 -41.66 -76.40
N VAL A 121 -15.25 -40.94 -75.33
CA VAL A 121 -14.82 -41.26 -73.97
C VAL A 121 -15.88 -42.18 -73.37
N GLN A 122 -15.47 -43.33 -72.82
CA GLN A 122 -16.40 -44.30 -72.27
C GLN A 122 -16.02 -44.65 -70.84
N THR A 123 -16.92 -44.40 -69.90
CA THR A 123 -16.75 -44.80 -68.51
C THR A 123 -17.28 -46.21 -68.31
N VAL A 124 -16.41 -47.11 -67.89
CA VAL A 124 -16.75 -48.48 -67.50
C VAL A 124 -16.93 -48.50 -66.00
N ARG A 125 -18.13 -48.92 -65.55
CA ARG A 125 -18.49 -49.03 -64.14
C ARG A 125 -18.76 -50.49 -63.81
N MET A 126 -18.02 -51.03 -62.85
CA MET A 126 -18.27 -52.36 -62.29
C MET A 126 -18.79 -52.20 -60.86
N ILE A 127 -19.96 -52.78 -60.61
CA ILE A 127 -20.57 -52.82 -59.28
C ILE A 127 -20.34 -54.22 -58.72
N LEU A 128 -19.58 -54.31 -57.63
CA LEU A 128 -19.25 -55.56 -56.96
C LEU A 128 -19.92 -55.61 -55.59
N VAL A 129 -20.65 -56.69 -55.31
CA VAL A 129 -21.19 -56.95 -53.97
C VAL A 129 -20.13 -57.70 -53.16
N VAL A 130 -19.76 -57.14 -52.01
CA VAL A 130 -18.78 -57.73 -51.09
C VAL A 130 -19.41 -57.96 -49.72
N SER A 131 -18.87 -58.91 -48.95
CA SER A 131 -19.34 -59.17 -47.58
C SER A 131 -18.92 -58.07 -46.60
N HIS A 132 -17.79 -57.39 -46.82
CA HIS A 132 -17.28 -56.30 -45.98
C HIS A 132 -16.56 -55.23 -46.83
N ALA A 133 -17.24 -54.12 -47.16
CA ALA A 133 -16.65 -53.05 -47.97
C ALA A 133 -15.53 -52.27 -47.27
N GLN A 134 -15.48 -52.31 -45.93
CA GLN A 134 -14.45 -51.67 -45.10
C GLN A 134 -13.06 -52.30 -45.27
N ALA A 135 -12.99 -53.53 -45.78
CA ALA A 135 -11.74 -54.24 -46.00
C ALA A 135 -11.06 -53.86 -47.34
N VAL A 136 -11.58 -52.89 -48.10
CA VAL A 136 -11.05 -52.46 -49.40
C VAL A 136 -10.53 -51.03 -49.33
N SER A 137 -9.31 -50.77 -49.81
CA SER A 137 -8.75 -49.42 -49.83
C SER A 137 -9.42 -48.58 -50.92
N LEU A 138 -10.08 -47.49 -50.55
CA LEU A 138 -10.69 -46.58 -51.51
C LEU A 138 -9.61 -45.70 -52.13
N SER A 139 -9.59 -45.62 -53.46
CA SER A 139 -8.66 -44.77 -54.22
C SER A 139 -9.46 -43.78 -55.06
N ILE A 140 -9.06 -42.52 -54.99
CA ILE A 140 -9.53 -41.45 -55.86
C ILE A 140 -8.26 -40.79 -56.40
N ASP A 141 -8.05 -40.84 -57.71
CA ASP A 141 -7.04 -40.01 -58.38
C ASP A 141 -7.72 -38.72 -58.86
N PRO A 142 -7.57 -37.59 -58.13
CA PRO A 142 -8.25 -36.34 -58.47
C PRO A 142 -7.68 -35.64 -59.71
N ALA A 143 -6.58 -36.12 -60.33
CA ALA A 143 -5.96 -35.44 -61.47
C ALA A 143 -6.74 -35.58 -62.79
N VAL A 144 -7.67 -36.54 -62.90
CA VAL A 144 -8.40 -36.84 -64.15
C VAL A 144 -9.93 -36.78 -63.99
N VAL A 145 -10.44 -36.46 -62.80
CA VAL A 145 -11.88 -36.41 -62.53
C VAL A 145 -12.43 -35.05 -62.92
N LEU A 146 -13.15 -34.99 -64.04
CA LEU A 146 -14.04 -33.86 -64.32
C LEU A 146 -15.10 -33.80 -63.21
N ALA A 147 -15.02 -32.78 -62.35
CA ALA A 147 -16.06 -32.51 -61.36
C ALA A 147 -17.39 -32.32 -62.09
N THR A 148 -18.41 -33.08 -61.68
CA THR A 148 -19.77 -32.83 -62.19
C THR A 148 -20.19 -31.42 -61.78
N ARG A 149 -20.99 -30.76 -62.62
CA ARG A 149 -21.52 -29.42 -62.30
C ARG A 149 -22.19 -29.39 -60.91
N LYS A 150 -22.93 -30.45 -60.56
CA LYS A 150 -23.55 -30.63 -59.24
C LYS A 150 -22.52 -30.61 -58.09
N PHE A 151 -21.39 -31.28 -58.23
CA PHE A 151 -20.35 -31.27 -57.20
C PHE A 151 -19.79 -29.86 -56.97
N VAL A 152 -19.59 -29.09 -58.04
CA VAL A 152 -19.12 -27.71 -57.95
C VAL A 152 -20.18 -26.81 -57.30
N ASP A 153 -21.44 -26.92 -57.71
CA ASP A 153 -22.55 -26.14 -57.15
C ASP A 153 -22.74 -26.43 -55.64
N ASP A 154 -22.72 -27.71 -55.25
CA ASP A 154 -22.85 -28.12 -53.83
C ASP A 154 -21.68 -27.56 -52.99
N LYS A 155 -20.45 -27.58 -53.53
CA LYS A 155 -19.26 -27.02 -52.84
C LYS A 155 -19.28 -25.50 -52.78
N ALA A 156 -19.79 -24.82 -53.80
CA ALA A 156 -19.95 -23.37 -53.78
C ALA A 156 -20.96 -22.93 -52.70
N ILE A 157 -22.07 -23.66 -52.55
CA ILE A 157 -23.07 -23.41 -51.49
C ILE A 157 -22.46 -23.62 -50.10
N GLU A 158 -21.65 -24.68 -49.91
CA GLU A 158 -20.98 -24.95 -48.63
C GLU A 158 -20.02 -23.82 -48.24
N VAL A 159 -19.20 -23.35 -49.18
CA VAL A 159 -18.26 -22.23 -48.95
C VAL A 159 -19.01 -20.94 -48.69
N GLN A 160 -20.10 -20.68 -49.42
CA GLN A 160 -20.94 -19.51 -49.20
C GLN A 160 -21.55 -19.52 -47.80
N ALA A 161 -22.14 -20.65 -47.38
CA ALA A 161 -22.71 -20.79 -46.04
C ALA A 161 -21.68 -20.58 -44.92
N TYR A 162 -20.45 -21.08 -45.12
CA TYR A 162 -19.36 -20.86 -44.17
C TYR A 162 -18.94 -19.38 -44.08
N ALA A 163 -18.81 -18.70 -45.23
CA ALA A 163 -18.45 -17.29 -45.27
C ALA A 163 -19.55 -16.41 -44.64
N ASP A 164 -20.82 -16.71 -44.93
CA ASP A 164 -21.97 -16.00 -44.37
C ASP A 164 -22.05 -16.18 -42.84
N ASP A 165 -21.79 -17.39 -42.32
CA ASP A 165 -21.73 -17.66 -40.87
C ASP A 165 -20.60 -16.89 -40.18
N LEU A 166 -19.40 -16.87 -40.76
CA LEU A 166 -18.28 -16.09 -40.21
C LEU A 166 -18.60 -14.59 -40.18
N MET A 167 -19.20 -14.05 -41.25
CA MET A 167 -19.58 -12.64 -41.31
C MET A 167 -20.70 -12.31 -40.31
N ALA A 168 -21.70 -13.18 -40.19
CA ALA A 168 -22.77 -13.01 -39.20
C ALA A 168 -22.21 -12.98 -37.77
N LYS A 169 -21.26 -13.88 -37.44
CA LYS A 169 -20.57 -13.86 -36.14
C LYS A 169 -19.72 -12.61 -35.93
N HIS A 170 -19.04 -12.13 -36.97
CA HIS A 170 -18.26 -10.89 -36.92
C HIS A 170 -19.14 -9.67 -36.64
N LEU A 171 -20.29 -9.56 -37.32
CA LEU A 171 -21.27 -8.47 -37.13
C LEU A 171 -21.99 -8.55 -35.78
N ALA A 172 -22.25 -9.76 -35.27
CA ALA A 172 -22.90 -9.97 -33.98
C ALA A 172 -21.96 -9.73 -32.79
N ALA A 173 -20.64 -9.81 -32.99
CA ALA A 173 -19.67 -9.55 -31.93
C ALA A 173 -19.74 -8.07 -31.50
N SER A 174 -19.82 -7.82 -30.19
CA SER A 174 -19.81 -6.45 -29.66
C SER A 174 -18.48 -5.72 -29.89
N ASN A 175 -17.38 -6.47 -30.04
CA ASN A 175 -16.07 -5.93 -30.37
C ASN A 175 -15.27 -6.96 -31.21
N PRO A 176 -15.51 -7.04 -32.53
CA PRO A 176 -14.80 -7.97 -33.39
C PRO A 176 -13.32 -7.62 -33.60
N HIS A 177 -12.89 -6.44 -33.14
CA HIS A 177 -11.53 -5.93 -33.26
C HIS A 177 -11.00 -5.41 -31.92
N PRO A 178 -10.71 -6.30 -30.95
CA PRO A 178 -10.29 -5.93 -29.59
C PRO A 178 -8.95 -5.19 -29.51
N GLN A 179 -8.16 -5.22 -30.59
CA GLN A 179 -6.92 -4.45 -30.69
C GLN A 179 -7.14 -2.93 -30.84
N TYR A 180 -8.35 -2.48 -31.16
CA TYR A 180 -8.69 -1.07 -31.31
C TYR A 180 -9.56 -0.59 -30.14
N ALA A 181 -9.39 0.68 -29.76
CA ALA A 181 -10.24 1.31 -28.77
C ALA A 181 -11.67 1.47 -29.33
N PRO A 182 -12.73 1.18 -28.55
CA PRO A 182 -14.11 1.41 -28.98
C PRO A 182 -14.37 2.87 -29.37
N LEU A 183 -15.18 3.08 -30.42
CA LEU A 183 -15.54 4.44 -30.85
C LEU A 183 -16.37 5.18 -29.79
N VAL A 184 -17.22 4.45 -29.08
CA VAL A 184 -18.08 4.99 -28.02
C VAL A 184 -17.50 4.58 -26.68
N SER A 185 -17.11 5.56 -25.86
CA SER A 185 -16.58 5.37 -24.51
C SER A 185 -15.40 4.40 -24.42
N PRO A 186 -14.28 4.65 -25.13
CA PRO A 186 -13.08 3.84 -25.00
C PRO A 186 -12.53 3.90 -23.57
N SER A 187 -12.15 2.75 -23.02
CA SER A 187 -11.26 2.70 -21.86
C SER A 187 -9.83 2.93 -22.34
N LEU A 188 -9.24 4.07 -21.98
CA LEU A 188 -7.87 4.40 -22.36
C LEU A 188 -6.89 3.80 -21.35
N THR A 189 -5.97 2.96 -21.82
CA THR A 189 -4.88 2.37 -21.02
C THR A 189 -3.52 2.85 -21.54
N GLY A 190 -2.48 2.80 -20.71
CA GLY A 190 -1.13 3.29 -21.07
C GLY A 190 -1.02 4.83 -21.07
N VAL A 191 -0.36 5.40 -22.08
CA VAL A 191 -0.10 6.85 -22.22
C VAL A 191 -0.69 7.36 -23.55
N PRO A 192 -2.01 7.51 -23.67
CA PRO A 192 -2.66 7.99 -24.89
C PRO A 192 -2.25 9.44 -25.20
N THR A 193 -1.91 9.72 -26.45
CA THR A 193 -1.66 11.09 -26.93
C THR A 193 -2.94 11.67 -27.54
N ALA A 194 -3.23 12.94 -27.27
CA ALA A 194 -4.32 13.68 -27.91
C ALA A 194 -3.83 15.09 -28.29
N PRO A 195 -4.44 15.74 -29.30
CA PRO A 195 -4.13 17.13 -29.62
C PRO A 195 -4.38 18.06 -28.43
N THR A 196 -3.43 18.95 -28.13
CA THR A 196 -3.59 19.97 -27.10
C THR A 196 -4.60 21.03 -27.57
N ALA A 197 -5.69 21.18 -26.82
CA ALA A 197 -6.67 22.22 -27.07
C ALA A 197 -6.05 23.62 -26.90
N VAL A 198 -6.56 24.60 -27.64
CA VAL A 198 -6.25 26.02 -27.41
C VAL A 198 -6.83 26.50 -26.07
N ALA A 199 -6.17 27.48 -25.44
CA ALA A 199 -6.60 28.03 -24.16
C ALA A 199 -8.04 28.56 -24.21
N GLY A 200 -8.83 28.30 -23.17
CA GLY A 200 -10.23 28.73 -23.08
C GLY A 200 -11.26 27.79 -23.74
N THR A 201 -10.81 26.69 -24.36
CA THR A 201 -11.70 25.62 -24.85
C THR A 201 -12.57 25.05 -23.73
N ARG A 202 -13.89 24.98 -23.94
CA ARG A 202 -14.90 24.50 -22.97
C ARG A 202 -15.92 23.57 -23.63
N ASN A 203 -15.45 22.49 -24.23
CA ASN A 203 -16.27 21.46 -24.86
C ASN A 203 -15.85 20.08 -24.34
N SER A 204 -16.41 19.00 -24.91
CA SER A 204 -16.13 17.62 -24.48
C SER A 204 -14.78 17.06 -24.98
N GLN A 205 -13.86 17.89 -25.46
CA GLN A 205 -12.52 17.45 -25.84
C GLN A 205 -11.74 16.99 -24.61
N LEU A 206 -10.95 15.92 -24.75
CA LEU A 206 -10.05 15.44 -23.70
C LEU A 206 -9.03 16.52 -23.30
N ALA A 207 -8.90 16.77 -22.00
CA ALA A 207 -7.87 17.66 -21.47
C ALA A 207 -6.51 16.96 -21.45
N THR A 208 -5.58 17.42 -22.28
CA THR A 208 -4.19 16.92 -22.27
C THR A 208 -3.41 17.49 -21.08
N THR A 209 -2.33 16.81 -20.68
CA THR A 209 -1.42 17.30 -19.63
C THR A 209 -0.83 18.67 -19.95
N ALA A 210 -0.49 18.91 -21.22
CA ALA A 210 0.00 20.21 -21.70
C ALA A 210 -1.05 21.33 -21.54
N PHE A 211 -2.32 21.04 -21.83
CA PHE A 211 -3.41 22.01 -21.65
C PHE A 211 -3.60 22.37 -20.17
N VAL A 212 -3.63 21.37 -19.28
CA VAL A 212 -3.79 21.58 -17.84
C VAL A 212 -2.60 22.36 -17.27
N LYS A 213 -1.36 22.00 -17.65
CA LYS A 213 -0.15 22.71 -17.23
C LYS A 213 -0.19 24.18 -17.67
N GLY A 214 -0.52 24.45 -18.93
CA GLY A 214 -0.64 25.82 -19.43
C GLY A 214 -1.73 26.63 -18.73
N ALA A 215 -2.86 26.01 -18.37
CA ALA A 215 -3.92 26.67 -17.61
C ALA A 215 -3.49 27.01 -16.17
N ILE A 216 -2.76 26.12 -15.49
CA ILE A 216 -2.20 26.37 -14.16
C ILE A 216 -1.14 27.47 -14.23
N GLU A 217 -0.24 27.41 -15.21
CA GLU A 217 0.78 28.45 -15.43
C GLU A 217 0.13 29.81 -15.70
N ALA A 218 -0.93 29.87 -16.52
CA ALA A 218 -1.67 31.10 -16.78
C ALA A 218 -2.37 31.63 -15.51
N LEU A 219 -2.93 30.75 -14.67
CA LEU A 219 -3.51 31.14 -13.39
C LEU A 219 -2.45 31.71 -12.43
N VAL A 220 -1.31 31.03 -12.30
CA VAL A 220 -0.17 31.47 -11.49
C VAL A 220 0.39 32.80 -12.01
N ALA A 221 0.54 32.93 -13.33
CA ALA A 221 1.04 34.14 -13.98
C ALA A 221 0.04 35.31 -13.98
N SER A 222 -1.26 35.05 -13.79
CA SER A 222 -2.27 36.11 -13.63
C SER A 222 -2.19 36.84 -12.29
N SER A 223 -1.48 36.25 -11.32
CA SER A 223 -1.35 36.78 -9.97
C SER A 223 0.08 36.64 -9.39
N PRO A 224 1.15 37.07 -10.09
CA PRO A 224 2.52 36.95 -9.57
C PRO A 224 2.66 37.79 -8.30
N GLU A 225 2.13 39.01 -8.29
CA GLU A 225 2.19 39.92 -7.14
C GLU A 225 1.31 39.45 -5.97
N VAL A 226 0.20 38.74 -6.22
CA VAL A 226 -0.65 38.21 -5.14
C VAL A 226 -0.02 36.97 -4.49
N LEU A 227 0.62 36.11 -5.28
CA LEU A 227 1.39 34.99 -4.74
C LEU A 227 2.64 35.47 -4.01
N ASP A 228 3.30 36.51 -4.53
CA ASP A 228 4.43 37.16 -3.86
C ASP A 228 4.00 37.78 -2.55
N THR A 229 2.90 38.54 -2.52
CA THR A 229 2.36 39.11 -1.26
C THR A 229 1.94 38.04 -0.25
N LEU A 230 1.36 36.91 -0.67
CA LEU A 230 1.05 35.79 0.23
C LEU A 230 2.33 35.12 0.77
N ASN A 231 3.37 35.00 -0.05
CA ASN A 231 4.67 34.49 0.37
C ASN A 231 5.39 35.48 1.31
N GLU A 232 5.32 36.78 1.03
CA GLU A 232 5.81 37.86 1.89
C GLU A 232 5.06 37.89 3.23
N LEU A 233 3.73 37.71 3.23
CA LEU A 233 2.91 37.58 4.44
C LEU A 233 3.30 36.34 5.24
N ALA A 234 3.43 35.18 4.59
CA ALA A 234 3.86 33.95 5.25
C ALA A 234 5.25 34.11 5.87
N ALA A 235 6.20 34.70 5.13
CA ALA A 235 7.54 35.01 5.62
C ALA A 235 7.53 36.05 6.76
N ALA A 236 6.71 37.10 6.66
CA ALA A 236 6.56 38.14 7.70
C ALA A 236 5.96 37.57 9.00
N LEU A 237 5.14 36.52 8.91
CA LEU A 237 4.61 35.77 10.04
C LEU A 237 5.53 34.61 10.49
N GLY A 238 6.75 34.55 9.97
CA GLY A 238 7.77 33.57 10.36
C GLY A 238 7.53 32.15 9.83
N ASN A 239 6.69 32.00 8.80
CA ASN A 239 6.21 30.72 8.28
C ASN A 239 5.65 29.80 9.39
N ASP A 240 5.04 30.39 10.43
CA ASP A 240 4.57 29.67 11.60
C ASP A 240 3.20 29.02 11.33
N PRO A 241 3.12 27.67 11.22
CA PRO A 241 1.84 26.98 11.01
C PRO A 241 0.87 27.15 12.18
N ASN A 242 1.38 27.57 13.34
CA ASN A 242 0.64 27.78 14.57
C ASN A 242 0.67 29.26 15.01
N PHE A 243 0.79 30.20 14.07
CA PHE A 243 0.90 31.65 14.36
C PHE A 243 -0.08 32.14 15.44
N ALA A 244 -1.35 31.72 15.35
CA ALA A 244 -2.37 32.06 16.35
C ALA A 244 -2.02 31.56 17.76
N THR A 245 -1.52 30.32 17.87
CA THR A 245 -1.05 29.73 19.13
C THR A 245 0.18 30.45 19.67
N THR A 246 1.15 30.77 18.81
CA THR A 246 2.37 31.50 19.18
C THR A 246 2.06 32.89 19.72
N ILE A 247 1.23 33.65 19.02
CA ILE A 247 0.80 34.98 19.48
C ILE A 247 -0.01 34.88 20.77
N THR A 248 -0.90 33.89 20.89
CA THR A 248 -1.67 33.67 22.11
C THR A 248 -0.77 33.36 23.31
N ASN A 249 0.26 32.54 23.13
CA ASN A 249 1.26 32.25 24.18
C ASN A 249 2.07 33.50 24.56
N ALA A 250 2.46 34.33 23.57
CA ALA A 250 3.15 35.58 23.81
C ALA A 250 2.29 36.60 24.57
N LEU A 251 0.98 36.64 24.29
CA LEU A 251 0.01 37.48 25.00
C LEU A 251 -0.29 36.94 26.40
N ALA A 252 -0.32 35.62 26.59
CA ALA A 252 -0.60 35.00 27.88
C ALA A 252 0.48 35.27 28.95
N GLY A 253 1.73 35.52 28.54
CA GLY A 253 2.81 35.97 29.45
C GLY A 253 2.73 37.45 29.82
N LYS A 254 1.83 38.21 29.20
CA LYS A 254 1.58 39.61 29.60
C LYS A 254 0.64 39.60 30.79
N GLN A 255 0.94 40.45 31.76
CA GLN A 255 0.11 40.55 32.92
C GLN A 255 -1.28 41.15 32.59
N PRO A 256 -2.38 40.53 33.05
CA PRO A 256 -3.74 41.04 32.85
C PRO A 256 -3.96 42.36 33.57
N LEU A 257 -4.71 43.25 32.91
CA LEU A 257 -4.98 44.61 33.38
C LEU A 257 -5.88 44.68 34.62
N ASP A 258 -6.28 43.56 35.27
CA ASP A 258 -7.06 43.68 36.52
C ASP A 258 -6.32 44.61 37.47
N ASN A 259 -7.04 45.64 37.92
CA ASN A 259 -6.45 46.84 38.46
C ASN A 259 -5.61 46.54 39.71
N THR A 260 -5.98 45.50 40.47
CA THR A 260 -5.31 45.17 41.72
C THR A 260 -4.03 44.40 41.50
N LEU A 261 -4.04 43.35 40.67
CA LEU A 261 -2.81 42.61 40.39
C LEU A 261 -1.85 43.44 39.55
N THR A 262 -2.36 44.23 38.60
CA THR A 262 -1.60 45.28 37.91
C THR A 262 -1.08 46.31 38.90
N ALA A 263 -1.84 46.60 39.96
CA ALA A 263 -1.36 47.46 41.01
C ALA A 263 -0.25 46.79 41.82
N LEU A 264 -0.37 45.54 42.27
CA LEU A 264 0.64 44.90 43.12
C LEU A 264 1.89 44.49 42.37
N SER A 265 1.75 43.96 41.16
CA SER A 265 2.91 43.62 40.35
C SER A 265 3.67 44.88 39.99
N GLY A 266 4.99 44.84 40.14
CA GLY A 266 5.83 46.00 39.90
C GLY A 266 5.72 47.12 40.95
N LYS A 267 4.87 47.02 41.98
CA LYS A 267 4.98 47.93 43.13
C LYS A 267 6.28 47.67 43.87
N SER A 268 6.91 48.75 44.31
CA SER A 268 8.03 48.68 45.24
C SER A 268 7.55 48.15 46.59
N VAL A 269 8.49 47.62 47.37
CA VAL A 269 8.18 47.15 48.73
C VAL A 269 7.47 48.24 49.54
N ALA A 270 7.88 49.51 49.47
CA ALA A 270 7.23 50.60 50.22
C ALA A 270 5.77 50.86 49.81
N ALA A 271 5.48 50.81 48.50
CA ALA A 271 4.14 51.01 47.97
C ALA A 271 3.26 49.78 48.18
N LEU A 272 3.84 48.58 48.22
CA LEU A 272 3.15 47.37 48.66
C LEU A 272 2.76 47.48 50.12
N LEU A 273 3.69 47.92 50.98
CA LEU A 273 3.39 48.14 52.39
C LEU A 273 2.26 49.16 52.55
N GLU A 274 2.25 50.26 51.81
CA GLU A 274 1.17 51.27 51.84
C GLU A 274 -0.17 50.74 51.29
N TYR A 275 -0.14 50.07 50.13
CA TYR A 275 -1.32 49.45 49.51
C TYR A 275 -1.97 48.41 50.43
N LEU A 276 -1.15 47.71 51.23
CA LEU A 276 -1.58 46.73 52.23
C LEU A 276 -1.88 47.36 53.60
N GLY A 277 -1.72 48.67 53.76
CA GLY A 277 -1.94 49.36 55.04
C GLY A 277 -0.93 49.01 56.14
N LEU A 278 0.26 48.53 55.77
CA LEU A 278 1.33 48.17 56.70
C LEU A 278 2.05 49.42 57.21
N GLY A 279 1.99 49.61 58.53
CA GLY A 279 2.54 50.77 59.22
C GLY A 279 4.06 50.79 59.36
N THR A 280 4.58 51.80 60.07
CA THR A 280 6.02 52.05 60.20
C THR A 280 6.80 50.92 60.88
N ALA A 281 6.14 50.06 61.66
CA ALA A 281 6.74 48.88 62.26
C ALA A 281 7.27 47.88 61.22
N ALA A 282 6.58 47.72 60.08
CA ALA A 282 6.98 46.80 59.01
C ALA A 282 8.29 47.20 58.31
N LYS A 283 8.79 48.41 58.57
CA LYS A 283 10.03 48.96 58.00
C LYS A 283 11.20 48.87 58.97
N LYS A 284 10.98 48.41 60.21
CA LYS A 284 12.01 48.37 61.26
C LYS A 284 12.71 47.04 61.28
N ASN A 285 14.04 47.09 61.37
CA ASN A 285 14.85 45.90 61.60
C ASN A 285 14.69 45.41 63.04
N VAL A 286 14.90 44.11 63.24
CA VAL A 286 14.97 43.49 64.55
C VAL A 286 16.38 43.68 65.13
N GLY A 287 16.49 44.09 66.40
CA GLY A 287 17.77 44.31 67.08
C GLY A 287 17.71 45.29 68.26
N THR A 288 18.87 45.59 68.84
CA THR A 288 19.01 46.38 70.09
C THR A 288 19.38 47.86 69.87
N GLY A 289 19.46 48.32 68.62
CA GLY A 289 19.77 49.70 68.27
C GLY A 289 18.57 50.65 68.39
N ALA A 290 18.81 51.96 68.43
CA ALA A 290 17.74 52.96 68.51
C ALA A 290 16.79 52.85 67.31
N GLY A 291 15.48 52.78 67.58
CA GLY A 291 14.44 52.70 66.55
C GLY A 291 14.20 51.30 65.97
N GLN A 292 14.93 50.27 66.41
CA GLN A 292 14.70 48.87 66.05
C GLN A 292 13.62 48.23 66.92
N LEU A 293 13.15 47.06 66.50
CA LEU A 293 12.25 46.22 67.29
C LEU A 293 13.10 45.21 68.10
N PRO A 294 13.09 45.26 69.44
CA PRO A 294 13.79 44.27 70.24
C PRO A 294 13.19 42.87 70.02
N ASP A 295 14.06 41.89 69.83
CA ASP A 295 13.65 40.50 69.89
C ASP A 295 13.63 39.97 71.33
N MET A 296 13.23 38.72 71.49
CA MET A 296 13.19 38.06 72.79
C MET A 296 14.57 37.90 73.44
N HIS A 297 15.66 37.81 72.66
CA HIS A 297 17.01 37.60 73.17
C HIS A 297 17.56 38.84 73.91
N SER A 298 17.05 40.02 73.52
CA SER A 298 17.36 41.31 74.13
C SER A 298 16.97 41.44 75.62
N PHE A 299 16.19 40.49 76.15
CA PHE A 299 15.72 40.47 77.54
C PHE A 299 16.38 39.37 78.40
N SER A 300 17.44 38.71 77.92
CA SER A 300 18.21 37.75 78.73
C SER A 300 19.20 38.44 79.68
N ILE A 301 19.45 37.86 80.86
CA ILE A 301 20.47 38.37 81.81
C ILE A 301 21.85 38.11 81.19
N GLY A 302 22.52 39.16 80.70
CA GLY A 302 23.83 39.04 80.05
C GLY A 302 24.91 38.46 80.98
N SER A 303 25.99 37.91 80.39
CA SER A 303 27.06 37.15 81.07
C SER A 303 27.88 37.90 82.14
N ASN A 304 27.52 39.13 82.51
CA ASN A 304 28.27 39.99 83.44
C ASN A 304 27.34 40.77 84.41
N ASN A 305 26.29 40.13 84.93
CA ASN A 305 25.37 40.69 85.94
C ASN A 305 24.81 42.10 85.61
N ALA A 306 24.59 42.35 84.32
CA ALA A 306 24.12 43.61 83.79
C ALA A 306 23.23 43.38 82.56
N PHE A 307 22.18 44.17 82.40
CA PHE A 307 21.35 44.21 81.20
C PHE A 307 20.86 45.63 80.91
N ARG A 308 20.44 45.87 79.67
CA ARG A 308 19.97 47.18 79.21
C ARG A 308 18.49 47.13 78.89
N LEU A 309 17.75 48.14 79.32
CA LEU A 309 16.35 48.32 78.96
C LEU A 309 16.23 49.10 77.64
N PRO A 310 15.12 48.94 76.89
CA PRO A 310 14.89 49.70 75.66
C PRO A 310 14.92 51.23 75.85
N THR A 311 14.72 51.71 77.07
CA THR A 311 14.84 53.13 77.45
C THR A 311 16.28 53.61 77.60
N GLY A 312 17.29 52.76 77.33
CA GLY A 312 18.71 53.08 77.45
C GLY A 312 19.29 52.92 78.86
N HIS A 313 18.44 52.67 79.87
CA HIS A 313 18.87 52.46 81.24
C HIS A 313 19.61 51.12 81.36
N ILE A 314 20.72 51.15 82.08
CA ILE A 314 21.52 49.97 82.41
C ILE A 314 21.21 49.59 83.85
N VAL A 315 20.82 48.34 84.05
CA VAL A 315 20.63 47.75 85.38
C VAL A 315 21.80 46.82 85.62
N GLN A 316 22.53 47.03 86.71
CA GLN A 316 23.76 46.30 87.03
C GLN A 316 23.80 45.92 88.49
N PHE A 317 24.37 44.76 88.79
CA PHE A 317 24.57 44.30 90.16
C PHE A 317 25.90 43.55 90.25
N ASP A 318 26.61 43.72 91.36
CA ASP A 318 27.80 42.92 91.65
C ASP A 318 28.07 42.88 93.16
N TYR A 319 28.98 42.02 93.60
CA TYR A 319 29.33 41.83 95.00
C TYR A 319 30.85 41.66 95.21
N GLY A 320 31.30 41.79 96.46
CA GLY A 320 32.69 41.66 96.86
C GLY A 320 32.86 41.70 98.38
N VAL A 321 34.09 41.57 98.86
CA VAL A 321 34.42 41.62 100.29
C VAL A 321 34.95 43.01 100.65
N LEU A 322 34.53 43.55 101.79
CA LEU A 322 34.95 44.86 102.29
C LEU A 322 36.36 44.77 102.89
N SER A 323 37.39 44.97 102.08
CA SER A 323 38.80 44.87 102.48
C SER A 323 39.34 46.10 103.21
N ASP A 324 38.79 47.28 102.91
CA ASP A 324 39.12 48.53 103.57
C ASP A 324 38.09 48.86 104.65
N ILE A 325 38.50 49.65 105.65
CA ILE A 325 37.62 50.01 106.78
C ILE A 325 36.48 50.90 106.24
N GLY A 326 35.27 50.35 106.19
CA GLY A 326 34.02 51.04 105.83
C GLY A 326 33.81 51.27 104.33
N GLY A 327 34.87 51.54 103.57
CA GLY A 327 34.79 51.84 102.14
C GLY A 327 34.66 50.60 101.26
N PHE A 328 33.60 50.55 100.46
CA PHE A 328 33.45 49.64 99.33
C PHE A 328 33.59 50.41 98.03
N THR A 329 34.58 50.05 97.21
CA THR A 329 34.76 50.57 95.86
C THR A 329 34.88 49.41 94.89
N LYS A 330 33.91 49.27 93.98
CA LYS A 330 33.92 48.22 92.95
C LYS A 330 33.55 48.81 91.60
N SER A 331 34.37 48.56 90.59
CA SER A 331 34.08 49.02 89.23
C SER A 331 32.81 48.38 88.69
N TYR A 332 31.96 49.18 88.04
CA TYR A 332 30.77 48.67 87.37
C TYR A 332 31.18 47.78 86.17
N PRO A 333 30.47 46.66 85.91
CA PRO A 333 30.68 45.86 84.70
C PRO A 333 30.63 46.69 83.42
N ILE A 334 29.74 47.68 83.39
CA ILE A 334 29.62 48.69 82.34
C ILE A 334 29.58 50.06 83.03
N PRO A 335 30.56 50.94 82.83
CA PRO A 335 30.47 52.31 83.33
C PRO A 335 29.20 53.02 82.84
N PHE A 336 28.53 53.78 83.70
CA PHE A 336 27.35 54.55 83.32
C PHE A 336 27.77 55.71 82.40
N PRO A 337 27.23 55.79 81.17
CA PRO A 337 27.66 56.83 80.22
C PRO A 337 27.49 58.25 80.75
N THR A 338 26.38 58.53 81.45
CA THR A 338 26.02 59.88 81.90
C THR A 338 25.95 59.99 83.41
N THR A 339 25.19 59.14 84.09
CA THR A 339 25.05 59.19 85.56
C THR A 339 24.51 57.89 86.13
N ALA A 340 24.96 57.54 87.33
CA ALA A 340 24.19 56.62 88.18
C ALA A 340 23.02 57.40 88.79
N ILE A 341 21.85 56.78 88.86
CA ILE A 341 20.60 57.41 89.34
C ILE A 341 20.09 56.69 90.57
N VAL A 342 20.32 55.39 90.62
CA VAL A 342 20.11 54.57 91.80
C VAL A 342 21.40 53.82 92.10
N LEU A 343 21.86 53.89 93.34
CA LEU A 343 22.88 53.00 93.88
C LEU A 343 22.42 52.55 95.26
N ILE A 344 22.17 51.25 95.38
CA ILE A 344 21.70 50.64 96.62
C ILE A 344 22.81 49.71 97.09
N GLY A 345 23.33 49.96 98.29
CA GLY A 345 24.26 49.06 98.97
C GLY A 345 23.51 47.90 99.61
N ILE A 346 24.05 46.71 99.46
CA ILE A 346 23.48 45.46 99.96
C ILE A 346 24.57 44.75 100.75
N VAL A 347 24.25 44.28 101.95
CA VAL A 347 25.16 43.43 102.72
C VAL A 347 24.70 41.98 102.58
N TYR A 348 25.60 41.09 102.17
CA TYR A 348 25.34 39.66 101.96
C TYR A 348 25.89 38.84 103.14
N ASN A 349 25.37 39.07 104.35
CA ASN A 349 25.90 38.47 105.58
C ASN A 349 24.91 37.53 106.29
N THR A 350 25.38 36.93 107.39
CA THR A 350 24.57 36.21 108.36
C THR A 350 23.75 37.18 109.22
N LEU A 351 22.54 36.76 109.58
CA LEU A 351 21.54 37.55 110.31
C LEU A 351 22.11 38.26 111.55
N GLY A 352 21.70 39.52 111.77
CA GLY A 352 21.91 40.24 113.04
C GLY A 352 22.82 41.47 112.98
N VAL A 353 23.59 41.67 111.91
CA VAL A 353 24.35 42.91 111.70
C VAL A 353 23.40 44.02 111.25
N ARG A 354 23.35 45.12 112.01
CA ARG A 354 22.57 46.30 111.65
C ARG A 354 23.49 47.25 110.91
N TRP A 355 23.13 47.65 109.71
CA TRP A 355 24.02 48.42 108.85
C TRP A 355 23.30 49.61 108.22
N VAL A 356 24.07 50.65 107.93
CA VAL A 356 23.68 51.73 107.04
C VAL A 356 24.67 51.75 105.90
N ALA A 357 24.14 51.71 104.68
CA ALA A 357 24.91 51.96 103.47
C ALA A 357 24.71 53.42 103.06
N THR A 358 25.82 54.13 102.90
CA THR A 358 25.83 55.51 102.41
C THR A 358 26.49 55.52 101.03
N PRO A 359 25.69 55.39 99.94
CA PRO A 359 26.22 55.35 98.59
C PRO A 359 26.61 56.76 98.12
N ASN A 360 27.74 56.86 97.44
CA ASN A 360 28.10 58.00 96.62
C ASN A 360 27.74 57.69 95.17
N ILE A 361 26.70 58.34 94.68
CA ILE A 361 26.13 58.10 93.36
C ILE A 361 26.80 58.91 92.24
N PHE A 362 27.72 59.81 92.58
CA PHE A 362 28.34 60.71 91.61
C PHE A 362 29.45 60.02 90.79
N ASP A 363 29.92 58.83 91.21
CA ASP A 363 30.88 58.05 90.44
C ASP A 363 30.16 57.15 89.42
N ARG A 364 30.53 57.32 88.16
CA ARG A 364 29.96 56.63 87.01
C ARG A 364 30.67 55.32 86.69
N THR A 365 31.82 55.10 87.30
CA THR A 365 32.75 54.00 86.97
C THR A 365 32.82 52.95 88.06
N ALA A 366 32.52 53.32 89.30
CA ALA A 366 32.50 52.41 90.43
C ALA A 366 31.34 52.69 91.40
N ALA A 367 30.84 51.61 92.00
CA ALA A 367 30.01 51.69 93.19
C ALA A 367 30.90 52.07 94.37
N ASN A 368 30.77 53.31 94.84
CA ASN A 368 31.42 53.79 96.06
C ASN A 368 30.40 53.86 97.16
N ILE A 369 30.51 53.00 98.15
CA ILE A 369 29.53 52.90 99.24
C ILE A 369 30.28 52.76 100.54
N ASN A 370 29.97 53.60 101.52
CA ASN A 370 30.47 53.42 102.86
C ASN A 370 29.44 52.64 103.69
N PHE A 371 29.91 51.56 104.30
CA PHE A 371 29.11 50.67 105.14
C PHE A 371 29.55 50.81 106.59
N VAL A 372 28.61 51.23 107.44
CA VAL A 372 28.81 51.38 108.89
C VAL A 372 27.79 50.56 109.65
N ASP A 373 28.14 50.15 110.86
CA ASP A 373 27.18 49.60 111.79
C ASP A 373 26.19 50.70 112.21
N SER A 374 24.89 50.45 112.09
CA SER A 374 23.87 51.47 112.31
C SER A 374 23.70 51.86 113.78
N ALA A 375 24.19 51.04 114.71
CA ALA A 375 24.07 51.28 116.14
C ALA A 375 25.29 52.01 116.70
N THR A 376 26.50 51.67 116.22
CA THR A 376 27.76 52.24 116.72
C THR A 376 28.36 53.32 115.83
N GLY A 377 27.96 53.39 114.55
CA GLY A 377 28.54 54.28 113.56
C GLY A 377 29.96 53.89 113.10
N ASN A 378 30.51 52.79 113.64
CA ASN A 378 31.81 52.29 113.24
C ASN A 378 31.77 51.68 111.84
N ALA A 379 32.84 51.89 111.09
CA ALA A 379 33.04 51.29 109.80
C ALA A 379 33.08 49.75 109.88
N LEU A 380 32.34 49.09 108.99
CA LEU A 380 32.37 47.63 108.85
C LEU A 380 33.69 47.20 108.16
N THR A 381 34.10 45.93 108.31
CA THR A 381 35.27 45.35 107.62
C THR A 381 35.16 43.83 107.55
N GLY A 382 35.74 43.22 106.51
CA GLY A 382 35.84 41.76 106.36
C GLY A 382 34.54 41.03 105.97
N ILE A 383 33.47 41.75 105.60
CA ILE A 383 32.16 41.18 105.24
C ILE A 383 31.88 41.28 103.74
N THR A 384 31.05 40.38 103.21
CA THR A 384 30.59 40.46 101.81
C THR A 384 29.47 41.47 101.67
N VAL A 385 29.66 42.41 100.75
CA VAL A 385 28.71 43.45 100.39
C VAL A 385 28.59 43.51 98.87
N GLY A 386 27.60 44.21 98.36
CA GLY A 386 27.48 44.50 96.94
C GLY A 386 26.45 45.57 96.69
N TYR A 387 25.98 45.63 95.46
CA TYR A 387 25.12 46.71 95.04
C TYR A 387 24.13 46.31 93.95
N LEU A 388 23.05 47.08 93.88
CA LEU A 388 22.23 47.22 92.69
C LEU A 388 22.35 48.68 92.24
N ALA A 389 22.73 48.88 90.98
CA ALA A 389 22.89 50.18 90.39
C ALA A 389 22.05 50.31 89.11
N ILE A 390 21.41 51.47 88.93
CA ILE A 390 20.67 51.82 87.73
C ILE A 390 21.11 53.21 87.28
N GLY A 391 21.40 53.34 85.99
CA GLY A 391 21.84 54.61 85.39
C GLY A 391 21.82 54.53 83.88
N TYR A 392 22.21 55.61 83.20
CA TYR A 392 22.32 55.69 81.74
C TYR A 392 23.46 56.61 81.33
#